data_AF-A0A7S1TF37-F1
#
_entry.id   AF-A0A7S1TF37-F1
#
_cell.length_a   1.000
_cell.length_b   1.000
_cell.length_c   1.000
_cell.angle_alpha   90.00
_cell.angle_beta   90.00
_cell.angle_gamma   90.00
#
_symmetry.space_group_name_H-M   'P 1'
#
loop_
_entity.id
_entity.type
_entity.pdbx_description
1 polymer ?
#
loop_
_entity_poly.entity_id
_entity_poly.type
_entity_poly.pdbx_seq_one_letter_code
_entity_poly.pdbx_strand_id
1 'polypeptide(L)'
;RVSDGYADRYDHEILNSNPLAGFTLVSTEQFKILIFTTSGQIIELGESVNALTIMRRYELGATDVILRNIAQATPETSNEFLAHLSNANLYLFNLSKSEQSTLRIPNCSSFEFFSDFLFVTTENNDLETYRVVDSPRSIQLIERRPLDRGSTLVSGVIRDHSLTLQAPRGNLETISPRPLSLSFIEGCCHARDFVLALKTCRWTRVDMSIVVDVMK
;
A
#
# COMPACT_ATOMS: atom_id res chain seq x y z
N ARG A 1 1.87 5.05 -29.70
CA ARG A 1 2.49 3.94 -28.95
C ARG A 1 2.98 4.57 -27.66
N VAL A 2 2.14 4.51 -26.62
CA VAL A 2 2.41 5.12 -25.32
C VAL A 2 3.35 4.18 -24.57
N SER A 3 4.36 4.73 -23.93
CA SER A 3 5.39 4.01 -23.18
C SER A 3 4.79 3.37 -21.92
N ASP A 4 4.66 2.05 -21.94
CA ASP A 4 4.16 1.20 -20.84
C ASP A 4 5.08 1.13 -19.61
N GLY A 5 6.23 1.82 -19.61
CA GLY A 5 7.30 1.63 -18.62
C GLY A 5 7.00 2.05 -17.17
N TYR A 6 5.86 2.70 -16.89
CA TYR A 6 5.45 3.03 -15.51
C TYR A 6 4.46 2.00 -14.93
N ALA A 7 3.75 1.24 -15.78
CA ALA A 7 2.78 0.23 -15.36
C ALA A 7 3.47 -1.06 -14.88
N ASP A 8 4.60 -1.43 -15.50
CA ASP A 8 5.34 -2.68 -15.24
C ASP A 8 5.99 -2.77 -13.83
N ARG A 9 5.93 -1.70 -13.01
CA ARG A 9 6.60 -1.66 -11.69
C ARG A 9 5.73 -2.08 -10.51
N TYR A 10 4.44 -2.39 -10.71
CA TYR A 10 3.49 -2.55 -9.61
C TYR A 10 2.50 -3.71 -9.80
N ASP A 11 2.79 -4.65 -10.70
CA ASP A 11 1.97 -5.86 -10.88
C ASP A 11 2.10 -6.75 -9.63
N HIS A 12 1.13 -6.63 -8.72
CA HIS A 12 1.03 -7.48 -7.54
C HIS A 12 -0.04 -8.56 -7.75
N GLU A 13 0.36 -9.83 -7.73
CA GLU A 13 -0.59 -10.93 -7.55
C GLU A 13 -1.13 -10.92 -6.12
N ILE A 14 -2.39 -10.50 -5.98
CA ILE A 14 -3.14 -10.57 -4.72
C ILE A 14 -3.69 -11.99 -4.55
N LEU A 15 -3.06 -12.77 -3.68
CA LEU A 15 -3.70 -13.96 -3.12
C LEU A 15 -4.53 -13.56 -1.90
N ASN A 16 -5.79 -13.21 -2.12
CA ASN A 16 -6.79 -13.19 -1.05
C ASN A 16 -7.05 -14.65 -0.61
N SER A 17 -6.27 -15.16 0.34
CA SER A 17 -6.54 -16.48 0.93
C SER A 17 -7.48 -16.32 2.13
N ASN A 18 -8.66 -16.92 2.04
CA ASN A 18 -9.46 -17.24 3.22
C ASN A 18 -8.63 -18.14 4.17
N PRO A 19 -8.54 -17.84 5.47
CA PRO A 19 -7.78 -18.63 6.42
C PRO A 19 -8.56 -19.92 6.78
N LEU A 20 -8.77 -20.80 5.80
CA LEU A 20 -9.41 -22.10 6.02
C LEU A 20 -8.43 -23.15 6.58
N ALA A 21 -7.12 -22.87 6.59
CA ALA A 21 -6.07 -23.83 6.96
C ALA A 21 -5.24 -23.47 8.22
N GLY A 22 -5.60 -22.41 8.95
CA GLY A 22 -4.87 -22.01 10.16
C GLY A 22 -3.51 -21.33 9.92
N PHE A 23 -3.20 -21.00 8.65
CA PHE A 23 -2.13 -20.10 8.30
C PHE A 23 -2.40 -19.38 6.97
N THR A 24 -1.78 -18.21 6.78
CA THR A 24 -1.83 -17.44 5.53
C THR A 24 -0.44 -17.47 4.86
N LEU A 25 -0.41 -17.61 3.54
CA LEU A 25 0.82 -17.54 2.74
C LEU A 25 0.84 -16.27 1.91
N VAL A 26 1.96 -15.55 1.93
CA VAL A 26 2.17 -14.36 1.10
C VAL A 26 3.51 -14.47 0.40
N SER A 27 3.51 -14.27 -0.92
CA SER A 27 4.74 -14.12 -1.71
C SER A 27 5.12 -12.64 -1.81
N THR A 28 6.40 -12.34 -1.70
CA THR A 28 6.95 -11.00 -1.94
C THR A 28 7.46 -10.86 -3.37
N GLU A 29 7.71 -9.61 -3.81
CA GLU A 29 8.35 -9.35 -5.11
C GLU A 29 9.76 -9.94 -5.24
N GLN A 30 10.43 -10.19 -4.10
CA GLN A 30 11.72 -10.87 -4.05
C GLN A 30 11.57 -12.41 -3.96
N PHE A 31 10.39 -12.96 -4.29
CA PHE A 31 10.05 -14.38 -4.18
C PHE A 31 10.21 -14.97 -2.76
N LYS A 32 10.12 -14.14 -1.71
CA LYS A 32 10.13 -14.63 -0.33
C LYS A 32 8.74 -15.14 0.02
N ILE A 33 8.67 -16.25 0.73
CA ILE A 33 7.40 -16.81 1.21
C ILE A 33 7.27 -16.49 2.70
N LEU A 34 6.20 -15.80 3.09
CA LEU A 34 5.88 -15.52 4.48
C LEU A 34 4.71 -16.42 4.93
N ILE A 35 4.88 -17.16 6.03
CA ILE A 35 3.83 -17.95 6.68
C ILE A 35 3.35 -17.23 7.93
N PHE A 36 2.04 -17.12 8.10
CA PHE A 36 1.43 -16.53 9.29
C PHE A 36 0.68 -17.59 10.04
N THR A 37 1.05 -17.88 11.28
CA THR A 37 0.37 -18.87 12.11
C THR A 37 -0.81 -18.24 12.85
N THR A 38 -1.79 -19.05 13.24
CA THR A 38 -2.87 -18.66 14.16
C THR A 38 -2.39 -18.23 15.55
N SER A 39 -1.16 -18.58 15.93
CA SER A 39 -0.51 -18.05 17.14
C SER A 39 0.05 -16.64 16.96
N GLY A 40 -0.16 -16.03 15.78
CA GLY A 40 0.33 -14.71 15.43
C GLY A 40 1.82 -14.69 15.09
N GLN A 41 2.44 -15.82 14.72
CA GLN A 41 3.82 -15.83 14.30
C GLN A 41 3.93 -15.55 12.80
N ILE A 42 4.86 -14.68 12.40
CA ILE A 42 5.28 -14.53 10.99
C ILE A 42 6.57 -15.28 10.82
N ILE A 43 6.61 -16.17 9.84
CA ILE A 43 7.76 -17.00 9.50
C ILE A 43 8.17 -16.63 8.09
N GLU A 44 9.32 -16.00 7.94
CA GLU A 44 9.94 -15.80 6.63
C GLU A 44 10.64 -17.09 6.21
N LEU A 45 10.26 -17.62 5.06
CA LEU A 45 10.94 -18.76 4.44
C LEU A 45 11.92 -18.25 3.40
N GLY A 46 13.17 -18.69 3.53
CA GLY A 46 14.20 -18.56 2.50
C GLY A 46 14.34 -19.85 1.71
N GLU A 47 14.62 -19.72 0.43
CA GLU A 47 14.97 -20.85 -0.43
C GLU A 47 16.47 -21.17 -0.26
N SER A 48 16.77 -22.40 0.15
CA SER A 48 18.10 -22.99 -0.01
C SER A 48 18.01 -24.08 -1.08
N VAL A 49 19.15 -24.44 -1.68
CA VAL A 49 19.25 -25.37 -2.83
C VAL A 49 18.43 -26.67 -2.67
N ASN A 50 18.13 -27.12 -1.43
CA ASN A 50 17.36 -28.34 -1.18
C ASN A 50 16.30 -28.22 -0.05
N ALA A 51 16.01 -27.04 0.49
CA ALA A 51 15.07 -26.90 1.61
C ALA A 51 14.51 -25.47 1.76
N LEU A 52 13.26 -25.38 2.23
CA LEU A 52 12.70 -24.15 2.80
C LEU A 52 13.24 -23.99 4.22
N THR A 53 13.88 -22.85 4.51
CA THR A 53 14.46 -22.57 5.82
C THR A 53 13.74 -21.40 6.48
N ILE A 54 13.50 -21.48 7.79
CA ILE A 54 12.96 -20.36 8.56
C ILE A 54 14.06 -19.32 8.71
N MET A 55 13.95 -18.21 7.99
CA MET A 55 14.86 -17.08 8.04
C MET A 55 14.63 -16.22 9.27
N ARG A 56 13.37 -15.86 9.55
CA ARG A 56 12.99 -14.99 10.67
C ARG A 56 11.63 -15.38 11.25
N ARG A 57 11.48 -15.13 12.56
CA ARG A 57 10.21 -15.25 13.29
C ARG A 57 9.82 -13.92 13.94
N TYR A 58 8.57 -13.53 13.79
CA TYR A 58 7.97 -12.36 14.45
C TYR A 58 6.75 -12.82 15.25
N GLU A 59 6.47 -12.26 16.43
CA GLU A 59 5.27 -12.61 17.22
C GLU A 59 4.32 -11.40 17.29
N LEU A 60 3.08 -11.56 16.81
CA LEU A 60 2.03 -10.52 16.75
C LEU A 60 0.80 -10.81 17.61
N GLY A 61 0.61 -12.04 18.09
CA GLY A 61 -0.43 -12.37 19.08
C GLY A 61 -1.90 -12.16 18.65
N ALA A 62 -2.24 -12.17 17.34
CA ALA A 62 -3.59 -11.86 16.86
C ALA A 62 -4.11 -12.81 15.75
N THR A 63 -5.45 -12.89 15.62
CA THR A 63 -6.21 -13.94 14.90
C THR A 63 -6.63 -13.61 13.47
N ASP A 64 -6.68 -12.34 13.06
CA ASP A 64 -7.09 -11.93 11.71
C ASP A 64 -5.98 -11.13 11.04
N VAL A 65 -5.51 -11.58 9.87
CA VAL A 65 -4.34 -11.00 9.20
C VAL A 65 -4.65 -10.75 7.73
N ILE A 66 -4.87 -9.49 7.36
CA ILE A 66 -4.85 -9.04 5.96
C ILE A 66 -3.44 -8.53 5.68
N LEU A 67 -2.80 -9.07 4.64
CA LEU A 67 -1.41 -8.79 4.31
C LEU A 67 -1.30 -8.26 2.88
N ARG A 68 -0.50 -7.22 2.73
CA ARG A 68 -0.10 -6.64 1.45
C ARG A 68 1.40 -6.48 1.45
N ASN A 69 2.06 -6.98 0.40
CA ASN A 69 3.48 -6.72 0.20
C ASN A 69 3.68 -5.25 -0.18
N ILE A 70 4.76 -4.65 0.31
CA ILE A 70 5.15 -3.29 0.00
C ILE A 70 6.53 -3.38 -0.60
N ALA A 71 6.61 -3.31 -1.93
CA ALA A 71 7.82 -2.98 -2.64
C ALA A 71 7.77 -1.49 -2.96
N GLN A 72 8.72 -0.72 -2.42
CA GLN A 72 8.93 0.64 -2.89
C GLN A 72 9.51 0.59 -4.31
N ALA A 73 8.94 1.38 -5.22
CA ALA A 73 9.35 1.45 -6.63
C ALA A 73 10.69 2.18 -6.87
N THR A 74 11.44 2.45 -5.81
CA THR A 74 12.78 3.04 -5.86
C THR A 74 13.84 1.95 -5.65
N PRO A 75 14.72 1.68 -6.64
CA PRO A 75 15.77 0.66 -6.57
C PRO A 75 16.77 0.80 -5.41
N GLU A 76 16.76 1.94 -4.70
CA GLU A 76 17.81 2.34 -3.76
C GLU A 76 17.45 2.09 -2.29
N THR A 77 16.17 1.97 -1.94
CA THR A 77 15.71 1.69 -0.56
C THR A 77 14.72 0.54 -0.56
N SER A 78 15.23 -0.69 -0.50
CA SER A 78 14.40 -1.90 -0.39
C SER A 78 13.81 -2.03 1.02
N ASN A 79 12.93 -1.12 1.42
CA ASN A 79 12.15 -1.28 2.65
C ASN A 79 10.91 -2.11 2.35
N GLU A 80 10.95 -3.37 2.78
CA GLU A 80 9.77 -4.22 2.78
C GLU A 80 8.98 -3.92 4.04
N PHE A 81 7.72 -3.56 3.88
CA PHE A 81 6.81 -3.37 4.99
C PHE A 81 5.76 -4.47 5.00
N LEU A 82 5.26 -4.76 6.20
CA LEU A 82 4.20 -5.70 6.44
C LEU A 82 3.12 -5.01 7.26
N ALA A 83 1.89 -5.11 6.80
CA ALA A 83 0.73 -4.51 7.43
C ALA A 83 -0.18 -5.58 8.01
N HIS A 84 -0.70 -5.34 9.21
CA HIS A 84 -1.58 -6.26 9.92
C HIS A 84 -2.71 -5.47 10.59
N LEU A 85 -3.96 -5.79 10.27
CA LEU A 85 -5.14 -5.19 10.89
C LEU A 85 -5.75 -6.13 11.92
N SER A 86 -5.80 -5.71 13.20
CA SER A 86 -6.41 -6.46 14.29
C SER A 86 -7.13 -5.54 15.27
N ASN A 87 -8.35 -5.89 15.67
CA ASN A 87 -9.17 -5.14 16.62
C ASN A 87 -9.24 -3.63 16.27
N ALA A 88 -9.49 -3.30 15.00
CA ALA A 88 -9.50 -1.94 14.48
C ALA A 88 -8.16 -1.17 14.61
N ASN A 89 -7.04 -1.87 14.77
CA ASN A 89 -5.70 -1.28 14.80
C ASN A 89 -4.87 -1.84 13.65
N LEU A 90 -4.35 -0.96 12.81
CA LEU A 90 -3.40 -1.30 11.77
C LEU A 90 -1.98 -1.19 12.34
N TYR A 91 -1.22 -2.27 12.24
CA TYR A 91 0.17 -2.38 12.64
C TYR A 91 1.05 -2.50 11.42
N LEU A 92 2.10 -1.69 11.34
CA LEU A 92 3.08 -1.74 10.25
C LEU A 92 4.45 -2.13 10.79
N PHE A 93 5.05 -3.14 10.16
CA PHE A 93 6.36 -3.69 10.50
C PHE A 93 7.29 -3.48 9.31
N ASN A 94 8.48 -2.91 9.54
CA ASN A 94 9.52 -2.88 8.52
C ASN A 94 10.36 -4.16 8.64
N LEU A 95 10.31 -4.99 7.60
CA LEU A 95 11.03 -6.26 7.49
C LEU A 95 12.51 -6.06 7.14
N SER A 96 12.90 -4.90 6.62
CA SER A 96 14.29 -4.60 6.25
C SER A 96 15.16 -4.17 7.44
N LYS A 97 14.57 -3.82 8.58
CA LYS A 97 15.30 -3.40 9.79
C LYS A 97 15.23 -4.47 10.89
N SER A 98 16.38 -4.72 11.53
CA SER A 98 16.54 -5.63 12.68
C SER A 98 15.71 -5.21 13.89
N GLU A 99 15.42 -3.91 14.03
CA GLU A 99 14.55 -3.40 15.08
C GLU A 99 13.11 -3.37 14.57
N GLN A 100 12.25 -4.13 15.25
CA GLN A 100 10.79 -4.11 15.07
C GLN A 100 10.25 -2.71 15.35
N SER A 101 10.28 -1.83 14.35
CA SER A 101 9.62 -0.54 14.42
C SER A 101 8.16 -0.74 14.04
N THR A 102 7.34 -1.02 15.05
CA THR A 102 5.90 -1.19 14.86
C THR A 102 5.22 0.18 14.90
N LEU A 103 4.70 0.66 13.77
CA LEU A 103 3.76 1.78 13.79
C LEU A 103 2.36 1.23 14.05
N ARG A 104 1.58 1.91 14.90
CA ARG A 104 0.17 1.61 15.14
C ARG A 104 -0.70 2.76 14.66
N ILE A 105 -1.67 2.47 13.81
CA ILE A 105 -2.73 3.39 13.35
C ILE A 105 -4.07 2.86 13.91
N PRO A 106 -4.71 3.58 14.85
CA PRO A 106 -5.96 3.14 15.47
C PRO A 106 -7.19 3.44 14.60
N ASN A 107 -8.32 2.84 14.96
CA ASN A 107 -9.64 3.01 14.32
C ASN A 107 -9.65 2.67 12.83
N CYS A 108 -8.78 1.76 12.37
CA CYS A 108 -8.70 1.32 10.99
C CYS A 108 -9.79 0.28 10.71
N SER A 109 -10.60 0.50 9.67
CA SER A 109 -11.62 -0.45 9.20
C SER A 109 -11.18 -1.24 7.97
N SER A 110 -10.40 -0.63 7.08
CA SER A 110 -9.76 -1.29 5.95
C SER A 110 -8.56 -0.45 5.49
N PHE A 111 -7.64 -1.05 4.75
CA PHE A 111 -6.46 -0.35 4.25
C PHE A 111 -6.03 -0.88 2.88
N GLU A 112 -5.31 -0.05 2.13
CA GLU A 112 -4.71 -0.42 0.86
C GLU A 112 -3.36 0.32 0.71
N PHE A 113 -2.33 -0.42 0.32
CA PHE A 113 -1.07 0.18 -0.13
C PHE A 113 -1.13 0.40 -1.62
N PHE A 114 -0.68 1.57 -2.05
CA PHE A 114 -0.68 1.91 -3.45
C PHE A 114 0.38 2.97 -3.74
N SER A 115 1.36 2.63 -4.58
CA SER A 115 2.57 3.43 -4.78
C SER A 115 3.25 3.74 -3.43
N ASP A 116 3.61 5.00 -3.17
CA ASP A 116 4.30 5.42 -1.92
C ASP A 116 3.34 5.78 -0.78
N PHE A 117 2.07 5.36 -0.88
CA PHE A 117 1.02 5.74 0.05
C PHE A 117 0.33 4.54 0.69
N LEU A 118 -0.03 4.74 1.95
CA LEU A 118 -0.94 3.89 2.69
C LEU A 118 -2.27 4.63 2.82
N PHE A 119 -3.33 4.02 2.30
CA PHE A 119 -4.70 4.47 2.46
C PHE A 119 -5.37 3.67 3.56
N VAL A 120 -6.03 4.36 4.48
CA VAL A 120 -6.74 3.76 5.60
C VAL A 120 -8.14 4.33 5.63
N THR A 121 -9.16 3.48 5.60
CA THR A 121 -10.50 3.89 6.01
C THR A 121 -10.61 3.76 7.52
N THR A 122 -11.26 4.74 8.15
CA THR A 122 -11.46 4.73 9.59
C THR A 122 -12.90 4.41 9.98
N GLU A 123 -13.11 4.02 11.23
CA GLU A 123 -14.46 3.87 11.82
C GLU A 123 -15.25 5.19 11.86
N ASN A 124 -14.55 6.33 11.76
CA ASN A 124 -15.16 7.64 11.67
C ASN A 124 -15.63 8.00 10.24
N ASN A 125 -15.50 7.07 9.30
CA ASN A 125 -15.82 7.26 7.88
C ASN A 125 -14.93 8.32 7.22
N ASP A 126 -13.65 8.32 7.57
CA ASP A 126 -12.63 9.10 6.88
C ASP A 126 -11.70 8.18 6.09
N LEU A 127 -11.23 8.66 4.95
CA LEU A 127 -10.05 8.18 4.26
C LEU A 127 -8.84 8.97 4.77
N GLU A 128 -7.94 8.30 5.46
CA GLU A 128 -6.64 8.82 5.85
C GLU A 128 -5.59 8.36 4.85
N THR A 129 -4.82 9.32 4.33
CA THR A 129 -3.70 9.05 3.43
C THR A 129 -2.41 9.31 4.18
N TYR A 130 -1.59 8.28 4.25
CA TYR A 130 -0.26 8.32 4.84
C TYR A 130 0.79 8.20 3.75
N ARG A 131 1.80 9.07 3.77
CA ARG A 131 3.00 8.88 2.93
C ARG A 131 3.96 7.94 3.65
N VAL A 132 4.45 6.92 2.94
CA VAL A 132 5.37 5.92 3.47
C VAL A 132 6.76 6.17 2.92
N VAL A 133 7.63 6.80 3.72
CA VAL A 133 9.02 7.12 3.35
C VAL A 133 9.96 6.32 4.24
N ASP A 134 10.89 5.54 3.68
CA ASP A 134 12.09 4.87 4.23
C ASP A 134 12.12 4.23 5.65
N SER A 135 11.08 4.38 6.48
CA SER A 135 10.98 3.90 7.86
C SER A 135 9.53 4.03 8.37
N PRO A 136 9.03 3.11 9.23
CA PRO A 136 7.70 3.22 9.83
C PRO A 136 7.53 4.49 10.67
N ARG A 137 8.64 5.01 11.22
CA ARG A 137 8.66 6.25 12.02
C ARG A 137 8.49 7.52 11.20
N SER A 138 8.70 7.46 9.88
CA SER A 138 8.53 8.58 8.95
C SER A 138 7.22 8.52 8.19
N ILE A 139 6.31 7.62 8.58
CA ILE A 139 4.95 7.59 8.05
C ILE A 139 4.19 8.80 8.59
N GLN A 140 3.70 9.62 7.68
CA GLN A 140 3.04 10.89 8.01
C GLN A 140 1.65 10.92 7.41
N LEU A 141 0.64 11.29 8.22
CA LEU A 141 -0.69 11.61 7.74
C LEU A 141 -0.60 12.91 6.91
N ILE A 142 -0.90 12.82 5.62
CA ILE A 142 -0.80 13.95 4.69
C ILE A 142 -2.16 14.49 4.27
N GLU A 143 -3.19 13.65 4.28
CA GLU A 143 -4.55 14.05 3.91
C GLU A 143 -5.56 13.23 4.72
N ARG A 144 -6.65 13.88 5.14
CA ARG A 144 -7.85 13.23 5.65
C ARG A 144 -9.04 13.74 4.87
N ARG A 145 -9.86 12.82 4.35
CA ARG A 145 -11.04 13.13 3.55
C ARG A 145 -12.26 12.36 4.08
N PRO A 146 -13.42 13.00 4.26
CA PRO A 146 -14.65 12.29 4.60
C PRO A 146 -15.08 11.32 3.50
N LEU A 147 -15.63 10.19 3.91
CA LEU A 147 -16.22 9.15 3.09
C LEU A 147 -17.70 8.92 3.45
N ASP A 148 -18.41 8.24 2.55
CA ASP A 148 -19.70 7.68 2.86
C ASP A 148 -19.60 6.61 3.95
N ARG A 149 -20.62 6.54 4.81
CA ARG A 149 -20.59 5.70 6.00
C ARG A 149 -20.36 4.24 5.68
N GLY A 150 -19.38 3.64 6.35
CA GLY A 150 -19.01 2.23 6.21
C GLY A 150 -18.35 1.87 4.88
N SER A 151 -17.86 2.85 4.12
CA SER A 151 -17.09 2.58 2.90
C SER A 151 -15.78 1.89 3.25
N THR A 152 -15.44 0.85 2.48
CA THR A 152 -14.20 0.07 2.64
C THR A 152 -13.39 0.09 1.36
N LEU A 153 -12.06 0.05 1.48
CA LEU A 153 -11.14 -0.03 0.35
C LEU A 153 -11.17 -1.44 -0.24
N VAL A 154 -11.30 -1.52 -1.56
CA VAL A 154 -11.29 -2.79 -2.30
C VAL A 154 -10.00 -2.95 -3.09
N SER A 155 -9.57 -1.92 -3.81
CA SER A 155 -8.38 -1.96 -4.67
C SER A 155 -7.94 -0.57 -5.11
N GLY A 156 -6.62 -0.36 -5.21
CA GLY A 156 -6.03 0.73 -5.98
C GLY A 156 -5.78 0.34 -7.45
N VAL A 157 -6.01 1.27 -8.38
CA VAL A 157 -5.77 1.08 -9.82
C VAL A 157 -4.63 1.97 -10.29
N ILE A 158 -3.53 1.33 -10.71
CA ILE A 158 -2.25 1.99 -11.05
C ILE A 158 -2.42 2.98 -12.19
N ARG A 159 -2.95 2.51 -13.32
CA ARG A 159 -3.10 3.29 -14.56
C ARG A 159 -3.94 4.56 -14.38
N ASP A 160 -4.92 4.51 -13.49
CA ASP A 160 -5.94 5.55 -13.36
C ASP A 160 -5.74 6.38 -12.07
N HIS A 161 -4.70 6.09 -11.27
CA HIS A 161 -4.34 6.76 -10.01
C HIS A 161 -5.53 6.92 -9.06
N SER A 162 -6.32 5.86 -8.97
CA SER A 162 -7.62 5.87 -8.31
C SER A 162 -7.75 4.74 -7.31
N LEU A 163 -8.57 4.97 -6.29
CA LEU A 163 -8.97 3.96 -5.32
C LEU A 163 -10.43 3.60 -5.56
N THR A 164 -10.73 2.31 -5.54
CA THR A 164 -12.09 1.79 -5.57
C THR A 164 -12.52 1.43 -4.15
N LEU A 165 -13.62 2.02 -3.71
CA LEU A 165 -14.28 1.77 -2.45
C LEU A 165 -15.59 1.03 -2.67
N GLN A 166 -15.99 0.24 -1.68
CA GLN A 166 -17.30 -0.39 -1.63
C GLN A 166 -18.09 0.17 -0.45
N ALA A 167 -19.25 0.73 -0.73
CA ALA A 167 -20.23 1.10 0.28
C ALA A 167 -20.86 -0.16 0.91
N PRO A 168 -21.43 -0.10 2.14
CA PRO A 168 -22.01 -1.28 2.81
C PRO A 168 -23.11 -2.00 2.03
N ARG A 169 -23.75 -1.31 1.06
CA ARG A 169 -24.82 -1.86 0.21
C ARG A 169 -24.30 -2.54 -1.07
N GLY A 170 -22.98 -2.60 -1.25
CA GLY A 170 -22.32 -3.22 -2.39
C GLY A 170 -22.01 -2.28 -3.56
N ASN A 171 -22.44 -1.01 -3.50
CA ASN A 171 -22.10 -0.02 -4.53
C ASN A 171 -20.59 0.23 -4.54
N LEU A 172 -20.00 0.29 -5.74
CA LEU A 172 -18.59 0.67 -5.92
C LEU A 172 -18.49 2.14 -6.28
N GLU A 173 -17.58 2.85 -5.60
CA GLU A 173 -17.22 4.23 -5.91
C GLU A 173 -15.72 4.29 -6.19
N THR A 174 -15.34 4.95 -7.28
CA THR A 174 -13.93 5.19 -7.60
C THR A 174 -13.60 6.65 -7.38
N ILE A 175 -12.57 6.91 -6.57
CA ILE A 175 -12.07 8.24 -6.26
C ILE A 175 -10.61 8.38 -6.70
N SER A 176 -10.18 9.60 -6.98
CA SER A 176 -8.76 9.92 -7.25
C SER A 176 -8.25 10.88 -6.16
N PRO A 177 -7.68 10.36 -5.06
CA PRO A 177 -7.08 11.19 -4.01
C PRO A 177 -6.05 12.17 -4.57
N ARG A 178 -5.99 13.35 -3.97
CA ARG A 178 -5.10 14.42 -4.43
C ARG A 178 -3.61 14.01 -4.35
N PRO A 179 -3.13 13.32 -3.30
CA PRO A 179 -1.75 12.82 -3.22
C PRO A 179 -1.36 11.90 -4.36
N LEU A 180 -2.25 10.99 -4.79
CA LEU A 180 -1.99 10.11 -5.93
C LEU A 180 -1.88 10.88 -7.23
N SER A 181 -2.78 11.84 -7.43
CA SER A 181 -2.72 12.69 -8.62
C SER A 181 -1.42 13.49 -8.67
N LEU A 182 -0.97 14.05 -7.54
CA LEU A 182 0.28 14.80 -7.44
C LEU A 182 1.50 13.92 -7.73
N SER A 183 1.59 12.78 -7.07
CA SER A 183 2.70 11.83 -7.25
C SER A 183 2.81 11.36 -8.71
N PHE A 184 1.68 11.11 -9.38
CA PHE A 184 1.69 10.75 -10.78
C PHE A 184 2.14 11.91 -11.70
N ILE A 185 1.64 13.12 -11.47
CA ILE A 185 2.07 14.31 -12.23
C ILE A 185 3.57 14.52 -12.06
N GLU A 186 4.10 14.36 -10.84
CA GLU A 186 5.52 14.44 -10.55
C GLU A 186 6.32 13.40 -11.35
N GLY A 187 5.89 12.13 -11.33
CA GLY A 187 6.50 11.06 -12.14
C GLY A 187 6.50 11.36 -13.64
N CYS A 188 5.39 11.90 -14.18
CA CYS A 188 5.30 12.32 -15.58
C CYS A 188 6.29 13.44 -15.91
N CYS A 189 6.43 14.44 -15.02
CA CYS A 189 7.38 15.54 -15.18
C CYS A 189 8.83 15.03 -15.20
N HIS A 190 9.20 14.15 -14.26
CA HIS A 190 10.54 13.53 -14.23
C HIS A 190 10.84 12.71 -15.49
N ALA A 191 9.83 12.01 -16.03
CA ALA A 191 9.91 11.29 -17.30
C ALA A 191 9.86 12.19 -18.55
N ARG A 192 9.69 13.51 -18.40
CA ARG A 192 9.47 14.50 -19.47
C ARG A 192 8.22 14.26 -20.32
N ASP A 193 7.22 13.52 -19.81
CA ASP A 193 5.91 13.38 -20.45
C ASP A 193 4.95 14.49 -20.00
N PHE A 194 5.21 15.70 -20.47
CA PHE A 194 4.41 16.88 -20.12
C PHE A 194 2.99 16.84 -20.67
N VAL A 195 2.75 16.10 -21.76
CA VAL A 195 1.41 15.96 -22.34
C VAL A 195 0.53 15.17 -21.38
N LEU A 196 1.04 14.06 -20.85
CA LEU A 196 0.32 13.26 -19.86
C LEU A 196 0.15 14.03 -18.55
N ALA A 197 1.19 14.70 -18.05
CA ALA A 197 1.13 15.53 -16.85
C ALA A 197 0.01 16.59 -16.92
N LEU A 198 -0.03 17.38 -18.01
CA LEU A 198 -1.04 18.45 -18.18
C LEU A 198 -2.47 17.90 -18.37
N LYS A 199 -2.61 16.76 -19.06
CA LYS A 199 -3.91 16.07 -19.18
C LYS A 199 -4.41 15.61 -17.81
N THR A 200 -3.54 15.02 -17.00
CA THR A 200 -3.86 14.62 -15.63
C THR A 200 -4.29 15.84 -14.82
N CYS A 201 -3.53 16.94 -14.86
CA CYS A 201 -3.90 18.16 -14.14
C CYS A 201 -5.32 18.63 -14.47
N ARG A 202 -5.68 18.60 -15.76
CA ARG A 202 -7.03 18.96 -16.21
C ARG A 202 -8.10 18.00 -15.69
N TRP A 203 -7.84 16.70 -15.72
CA TRP A 203 -8.82 15.69 -15.27
C TRP A 203 -9.04 15.75 -13.76
N THR A 204 -7.96 15.84 -12.98
CA THR A 204 -8.00 15.83 -11.51
C THR A 204 -8.15 17.23 -10.89
N ARG A 205 -8.32 18.27 -11.72
CA ARG A 205 -8.51 19.69 -11.35
C ARG A 205 -7.39 20.25 -10.47
N VAL A 206 -6.18 19.94 -10.86
CA VAL A 206 -4.93 20.36 -10.24
C VAL A 206 -4.45 21.62 -10.94
N ASP A 207 -4.00 22.61 -10.18
CA ASP A 207 -3.37 23.78 -10.79
C ASP A 207 -2.13 23.34 -11.60
N MET A 208 -2.05 23.80 -12.84
CA MET A 208 -0.97 23.46 -13.76
C MET A 208 0.38 24.07 -13.35
N SER A 209 0.41 25.01 -12.40
CA SER A 209 1.63 25.55 -11.81
C SER A 209 2.53 24.46 -11.23
N ILE A 210 1.95 23.34 -10.79
CA ILE A 210 2.69 22.20 -10.24
C ILE A 210 3.75 21.67 -11.22
N VAL A 211 3.49 21.73 -12.52
CA VAL A 211 4.44 21.25 -13.54
C VAL A 211 5.71 22.09 -13.53
N VAL A 212 5.57 23.39 -13.29
CA VAL A 212 6.72 24.31 -13.18
C VAL A 212 7.41 24.12 -11.83
N ASP A 213 6.65 23.94 -10.75
CA ASP A 213 7.21 23.80 -9.40
C ASP A 213 8.00 22.50 -9.21
N VAL A 214 7.56 21.39 -9.80
CA VAL A 214 8.30 20.11 -9.78
C VAL A 214 9.63 20.18 -10.55
N MET A 215 9.73 21.06 -11.55
CA MET A 215 10.89 21.17 -12.44
C MET A 215 11.95 22.18 -11.96
N LYS A 216 11.69 22.89 -10.86
CA LYS A 216 12.65 23.82 -10.23
C LYS A 216 13.61 23.07 -9.33
#